data_AF-A0A960SW87-F1
#
_entry.id   AF-A0A960SW87-F1
#
_cell.length_a   1.000
_cell.length_b   1.000
_cell.length_c   1.000
_cell.angle_alpha   90.00
_cell.angle_beta   90.00
_cell.angle_gamma   90.00
#
_symmetry.space_group_name_H-M   'P 1'
#
loop_
_entity.id
_entity.type
_entity.pdbx_description
1 polymer ?
#
loop_
_entity_poly.entity_id
_entity_poly.type
_entity_poly.pdbx_seq_one_letter_code
_entity_poly.pdbx_strand_id
1 'polypeptide(L)'
;MKTPIVSQLFAACAAGLLLALPAFAKEAEPSEYRDFKNSAGTVIQAVLIDKTDTEAQLLLRNGKKANVKLSDLSEDDQEYVKSWSKEKAVFIQQCRRLTIRQCLELRGYESFPFRFENNSIFVDAKINGKPANLLIDTGAGTSLLHVPYAQGVGLEVGPMDEKIYGVAGEAPAGWTPVPTLQLGEAVFRDRKILATDLMNGKPEGVVSREDGILGAEFMSKLDAVISYPERRIFLRPDQSDDDARDGAEGHDFRIFKTKDGKVFRGKVVEKTPTVATIQGPNGKKLQFAIDRFRLDDMEFLRSWSEEGALFLEHCQGLTVHDLLKLRKYQSFQFERRGNHIFVDGTLNGNDVTYMIDTGADNSLLNLSDAKENNCKVGPMDEFVWGIGGKAPAAVCMIDKLTLGDAILTNRKVLATDMTRDGKYDHSGYVGLFGADFMRELDAVITYTENRIFLIQR
;
A
#
# COMPACT_ATOMS: atom_id res chain seq x y z
N MET A 1 15.60 16.15 -19.62
CA MET A 1 15.04 14.80 -19.80
C MET A 1 15.75 13.85 -18.84
N LYS A 2 15.04 13.30 -17.84
CA LYS A 2 15.62 12.33 -16.90
C LYS A 2 15.87 11.03 -17.65
N THR A 3 17.09 10.51 -17.57
CA THR A 3 17.49 9.20 -18.10
C THR A 3 16.53 8.14 -17.56
N PRO A 4 16.00 7.20 -18.37
CA PRO A 4 15.03 6.22 -17.88
C PRO A 4 15.65 5.35 -16.77
N ILE A 5 14.91 5.13 -15.68
CA ILE A 5 15.31 4.39 -14.45
C ILE A 5 16.09 3.10 -14.75
N VAL A 6 15.66 2.37 -15.79
CA VAL A 6 16.28 1.11 -16.18
C VAL A 6 17.70 1.29 -16.75
N SER A 7 18.05 2.45 -17.30
CA SER A 7 19.40 2.74 -17.83
C SER A 7 20.46 2.87 -16.74
N GLN A 8 20.10 3.39 -15.55
CA GLN A 8 21.02 3.51 -14.41
C GLN A 8 21.23 2.16 -13.71
N LEU A 9 20.17 1.35 -13.59
CA LEU A 9 20.26 -0.03 -13.10
C LEU A 9 21.03 -0.96 -14.08
N PHE A 10 20.91 -0.74 -15.40
CA PHE A 10 21.59 -1.55 -16.41
C PHE A 10 23.11 -1.36 -16.45
N ALA A 11 23.60 -0.14 -16.24
CA ALA A 11 25.03 0.17 -16.34
C ALA A 11 25.89 -0.60 -15.32
N ALA A 12 25.28 -1.13 -14.24
CA ALA A 12 25.97 -1.90 -13.20
C ALA A 12 25.89 -3.44 -13.37
N CYS A 13 25.05 -3.98 -14.27
CA CYS A 13 24.58 -5.38 -14.17
C CYS A 13 24.91 -6.31 -15.36
N ALA A 14 25.94 -6.02 -16.17
CA ALA A 14 26.11 -6.72 -17.46
C ALA A 14 26.75 -8.14 -17.42
N ALA A 15 27.10 -8.70 -16.26
CA ALA A 15 27.79 -10.01 -16.20
C ALA A 15 27.10 -11.09 -15.34
N GLY A 16 26.47 -10.73 -14.23
CA GLY A 16 25.90 -11.71 -13.27
C GLY A 16 24.52 -12.27 -13.63
N LEU A 17 23.71 -11.51 -14.39
CA LEU A 17 22.32 -11.87 -14.70
C LEU A 17 22.20 -13.08 -15.64
N LEU A 18 23.24 -13.40 -16.41
CA LEU A 18 23.23 -14.44 -17.46
C LEU A 18 23.05 -15.87 -16.93
N LEU A 19 23.36 -16.14 -15.66
CA LEU A 19 23.35 -17.49 -15.09
C LEU A 19 21.96 -17.94 -14.59
N ALA A 20 20.99 -17.03 -14.47
CA ALA A 20 19.69 -17.30 -13.83
C ALA A 20 18.48 -17.47 -14.79
N LEU A 21 18.71 -17.49 -16.11
CA LEU A 21 17.67 -17.18 -17.11
C LEU A 21 17.07 -18.31 -17.98
N PRO A 22 16.93 -19.61 -17.59
CA PRO A 22 16.59 -20.60 -18.61
C PRO A 22 15.12 -20.64 -19.06
N ALA A 23 14.16 -19.98 -18.39
CA ALA A 23 12.74 -20.37 -18.55
C ALA A 23 11.70 -19.23 -18.53
N PHE A 24 11.69 -18.31 -19.51
CA PHE A 24 10.59 -17.32 -19.59
C PHE A 24 10.04 -16.97 -20.98
N ALA A 25 10.52 -17.59 -22.05
CA ALA A 25 10.07 -17.23 -23.41
C ALA A 25 8.70 -17.81 -23.83
N LYS A 26 7.88 -18.38 -22.91
CA LYS A 26 6.69 -19.14 -23.32
C LYS A 26 5.33 -18.45 -23.18
N GLU A 27 5.15 -17.46 -22.32
CA GLU A 27 3.86 -16.77 -22.17
C GLU A 27 4.09 -15.28 -21.90
N ALA A 28 3.88 -14.46 -22.93
CA ALA A 28 3.88 -13.00 -22.80
C ALA A 28 2.50 -12.52 -22.32
N GLU A 29 2.45 -11.78 -21.23
CA GLU A 29 1.21 -11.22 -20.66
C GLU A 29 0.59 -10.15 -21.59
N PRO A 30 -0.73 -9.89 -21.56
CA PRO A 30 -1.38 -8.86 -22.38
C PRO A 30 -0.77 -7.45 -22.28
N SER A 31 -0.11 -7.13 -21.16
CA SER A 31 0.59 -5.86 -20.90
C SER A 31 1.96 -5.72 -21.59
N GLU A 32 2.44 -6.77 -22.27
CA GLU A 32 3.67 -6.75 -23.08
C GLU A 32 3.43 -6.38 -24.55
N TYR A 33 2.19 -6.51 -25.04
CA TYR A 33 1.85 -6.20 -26.42
C TYR A 33 1.90 -4.70 -26.67
N ARG A 34 2.61 -4.29 -27.72
CA ARG A 34 2.60 -2.92 -28.24
C ARG A 34 2.14 -2.92 -29.68
N ASP A 35 1.71 -1.74 -30.11
CA ASP A 35 1.46 -1.46 -31.51
C ASP A 35 2.82 -1.32 -32.24
N PHE A 36 2.98 -2.09 -33.31
CA PHE A 36 4.01 -1.93 -34.32
C PHE A 36 3.32 -1.54 -35.63
N LYS A 37 3.84 -0.50 -36.28
CA LYS A 37 3.33 0.02 -37.53
C LYS A 37 4.28 -0.35 -38.66
N ASN A 38 3.74 -0.77 -39.79
CA ASN A 38 4.53 -0.87 -41.02
C ASN A 38 4.69 0.50 -41.69
N SER A 39 5.53 0.57 -42.72
CA SER A 39 5.74 1.79 -43.52
C SER A 39 4.48 2.35 -44.19
N ALA A 40 3.44 1.53 -44.37
CA ALA A 40 2.13 1.93 -44.88
C ALA A 40 1.13 2.32 -43.78
N GLY A 41 1.53 2.37 -42.50
CA GLY A 41 0.70 2.75 -41.36
C GLY A 41 -0.23 1.64 -40.83
N THR A 42 -0.15 0.43 -41.36
CA THR A 42 -0.90 -0.73 -40.84
C THR A 42 -0.33 -1.15 -39.49
N VAL A 43 -1.21 -1.34 -38.50
CA VAL A 43 -0.83 -1.66 -37.12
C VAL A 43 -0.99 -3.14 -36.82
N ILE A 44 0.00 -3.73 -36.16
CA ILE A 44 -0.09 -5.05 -35.54
C ILE A 44 0.24 -4.94 -34.05
N GLN A 45 -0.41 -5.78 -33.23
CA GLN A 45 -0.06 -5.91 -31.82
C GLN A 45 0.84 -7.11 -31.58
N ALA A 46 2.03 -6.84 -31.07
CA ALA A 46 3.05 -7.86 -30.86
C ALA A 46 4.01 -7.52 -29.71
N VAL A 47 4.80 -8.50 -29.30
CA VAL A 47 5.93 -8.36 -28.36
C VAL A 47 7.24 -8.56 -29.12
N LEU A 48 8.20 -7.66 -28.97
CA LEU A 48 9.56 -7.88 -29.48
C LEU A 48 10.29 -8.87 -28.57
N ILE A 49 10.63 -10.04 -29.10
CA ILE A 49 11.25 -11.15 -28.35
C ILE A 49 12.71 -11.39 -28.72
N ASP A 50 13.13 -10.96 -29.90
CA ASP A 50 14.53 -10.97 -30.32
C ASP A 50 14.78 -9.96 -31.44
N LYS A 51 16.05 -9.67 -31.74
CA LYS A 51 16.42 -8.84 -32.89
C LYS A 51 17.80 -9.18 -33.45
N THR A 52 18.00 -8.82 -34.69
CA THR A 52 19.32 -8.65 -35.31
C THR A 52 19.49 -7.18 -35.71
N ASP A 53 20.59 -6.84 -36.40
CA ASP A 53 20.80 -5.49 -36.93
C ASP A 53 19.79 -5.12 -38.03
N THR A 54 19.12 -6.11 -38.63
CA THR A 54 18.24 -5.92 -39.81
C THR A 54 16.83 -6.48 -39.65
N GLU A 55 16.57 -7.32 -38.64
CA GLU A 55 15.26 -7.94 -38.41
C GLU A 55 14.82 -7.88 -36.94
N ALA A 56 13.52 -7.74 -36.73
CA ALA A 56 12.82 -7.85 -35.46
C ALA A 56 12.07 -9.18 -35.40
N GLN A 57 12.25 -9.96 -34.33
CA GLN A 57 11.43 -11.14 -34.07
C GLN A 57 10.29 -10.78 -33.12
N LEU A 58 9.06 -10.87 -33.62
CA LEU A 58 7.83 -10.47 -32.95
C LEU A 58 6.99 -11.69 -32.55
N LEU A 59 6.41 -11.69 -31.35
CA LEU A 59 5.38 -12.63 -30.91
C LEU A 59 4.00 -11.98 -31.04
N LEU A 60 3.16 -12.51 -31.92
CA LEU A 60 1.82 -12.00 -32.20
C LEU A 60 0.80 -12.48 -31.15
N ARG A 61 -0.36 -11.82 -31.05
CA ARG A 61 -1.45 -12.18 -30.11
C ARG A 61 -1.95 -13.62 -30.25
N ASN A 62 -1.83 -14.21 -31.44
CA ASN A 62 -2.22 -15.60 -31.71
C ASN A 62 -1.12 -16.61 -31.33
N GLY A 63 -0.06 -16.19 -30.64
CA GLY A 63 1.07 -17.02 -30.22
C GLY A 63 2.07 -17.33 -31.33
N LYS A 64 1.85 -16.88 -32.57
CA LYS A 64 2.81 -17.10 -33.67
C LYS A 64 3.97 -16.12 -33.58
N LYS A 65 5.15 -16.60 -33.94
CA LYS A 65 6.34 -15.76 -34.13
C LYS A 65 6.40 -15.27 -35.57
N ALA A 66 6.82 -14.02 -35.77
CA ALA A 66 7.04 -13.42 -37.07
C ALA A 66 8.40 -12.71 -37.07
N ASN A 67 9.20 -12.92 -38.10
CA ASN A 67 10.40 -12.11 -38.35
C ASN A 67 10.00 -10.98 -39.32
N VAL A 68 10.24 -9.74 -38.92
CA VAL A 68 9.90 -8.54 -39.69
C VAL A 68 11.18 -7.76 -39.95
N LYS A 69 11.45 -7.39 -41.21
CA LYS A 69 12.61 -6.55 -41.51
C LYS A 69 12.41 -5.17 -40.90
N LEU A 70 13.48 -4.59 -40.35
CA LEU A 70 13.39 -3.23 -39.80
C LEU A 70 12.94 -2.23 -40.86
N SER A 71 13.33 -2.42 -42.13
CA SER A 71 12.90 -1.58 -43.26
C SER A 71 11.38 -1.55 -43.48
N ASP A 72 10.67 -2.58 -43.01
CA ASP A 72 9.23 -2.72 -43.21
C ASP A 72 8.43 -2.06 -42.08
N LEU A 73 9.11 -1.67 -40.99
CA LEU A 73 8.55 -0.96 -39.84
C LEU A 73 8.60 0.56 -40.03
N SER A 74 7.72 1.26 -39.32
CA SER A 74 7.77 2.73 -39.21
C SER A 74 9.09 3.20 -38.61
N GLU A 75 9.49 4.45 -38.88
CA GLU A 75 10.73 5.01 -38.35
C GLU A 75 10.79 4.97 -36.81
N ASP A 76 9.68 5.31 -36.14
CA ASP A 76 9.55 5.22 -34.68
C ASP A 76 9.77 3.80 -34.15
N ASP A 77 9.22 2.79 -34.84
CA ASP A 77 9.39 1.39 -34.46
C ASP A 77 10.81 0.89 -34.73
N GLN A 78 11.46 1.37 -35.79
CA GLN A 78 12.87 1.08 -36.05
C GLN A 78 13.76 1.61 -34.95
N GLU A 79 13.56 2.86 -34.50
CA GLU A 79 14.32 3.45 -33.40
C GLU A 79 14.11 2.68 -32.08
N TYR A 80 12.86 2.26 -31.82
CA TYR A 80 12.57 1.40 -30.70
C TYR A 80 13.32 0.06 -30.76
N VAL A 81 13.24 -0.67 -31.89
CA VAL A 81 13.91 -1.97 -32.03
C VAL A 81 15.43 -1.80 -31.88
N LYS A 82 16.01 -0.73 -32.43
CA LYS A 82 17.44 -0.43 -32.30
C LYS A 82 17.85 -0.18 -30.85
N SER A 83 17.05 0.57 -30.08
CA SER A 83 17.33 0.88 -28.67
C SER A 83 16.94 -0.23 -27.68
N TRP A 84 16.18 -1.24 -28.14
CA TRP A 84 15.79 -2.39 -27.33
C TRP A 84 16.96 -3.34 -27.09
N SER A 85 17.02 -3.91 -25.89
CA SER A 85 17.92 -5.04 -25.57
C SER A 85 17.14 -6.15 -24.86
N LYS A 86 17.51 -7.39 -25.17
CA LYS A 86 16.84 -8.60 -24.68
C LYS A 86 17.01 -8.74 -23.18
N GLU A 87 18.21 -8.46 -22.70
CA GLU A 87 18.58 -8.51 -21.29
C GLU A 87 17.70 -7.52 -20.50
N LYS A 88 17.46 -6.33 -21.06
CA LYS A 88 16.65 -5.30 -20.42
C LYS A 88 15.19 -5.65 -20.39
N ALA A 89 14.67 -6.24 -21.47
CA ALA A 89 13.31 -6.74 -21.50
C ALA A 89 13.10 -7.85 -20.45
N VAL A 90 14.03 -8.81 -20.37
CA VAL A 90 13.98 -9.91 -19.39
C VAL A 90 14.10 -9.40 -17.96
N PHE A 91 15.04 -8.49 -17.67
CA PHE A 91 15.18 -7.89 -16.34
C PHE A 91 13.91 -7.13 -15.93
N ILE A 92 13.35 -6.29 -16.81
CA ILE A 92 12.08 -5.59 -16.54
C ILE A 92 10.95 -6.60 -16.28
N GLN A 93 10.89 -7.69 -17.03
CA GLN A 93 9.89 -8.75 -16.85
C GLN A 93 10.03 -9.41 -15.48
N GLN A 94 11.25 -9.69 -15.03
CA GLN A 94 11.51 -10.19 -13.68
C GLN A 94 11.11 -9.17 -12.60
N CYS A 95 11.47 -7.89 -12.78
CA CYS A 95 11.06 -6.82 -11.87
C CYS A 95 9.53 -6.71 -11.76
N ARG A 96 8.78 -6.88 -12.86
CA ARG A 96 7.30 -6.87 -12.84
C ARG A 96 6.72 -7.96 -11.94
N ARG A 97 7.38 -9.12 -11.84
CA ARG A 97 6.96 -10.25 -10.99
C ARG A 97 7.34 -10.08 -9.51
N LEU A 98 8.26 -9.18 -9.18
CA LEU A 98 8.70 -8.93 -7.82
C LEU A 98 7.55 -8.35 -6.97
N THR A 99 7.09 -9.03 -5.92
CA THR A 99 6.02 -8.46 -5.07
C THR A 99 6.49 -7.23 -4.29
N ILE A 100 5.57 -6.35 -3.89
CA ILE A 100 5.83 -5.25 -2.96
C ILE A 100 6.42 -5.83 -1.67
N ARG A 101 5.86 -6.95 -1.19
CA ARG A 101 6.42 -7.69 -0.06
C ARG A 101 7.89 -8.02 -0.22
N GLN A 102 8.30 -8.65 -1.33
CA GLN A 102 9.71 -8.98 -1.56
C GLN A 102 10.58 -7.73 -1.63
N CYS A 103 10.06 -6.67 -2.25
CA CYS A 103 10.72 -5.37 -2.37
C CYS A 103 10.94 -4.69 -1.01
N LEU A 104 9.99 -4.79 -0.09
CA LEU A 104 10.02 -4.11 1.20
C LEU A 104 10.65 -4.96 2.33
N GLU A 105 10.38 -6.27 2.39
CA GLU A 105 10.88 -7.12 3.49
C GLU A 105 12.40 -7.24 3.53
N LEU A 106 13.09 -7.11 2.39
CA LEU A 106 14.55 -7.02 2.37
C LEU A 106 15.06 -5.70 2.94
N ARG A 107 14.20 -4.68 2.98
CA ARG A 107 14.51 -3.34 3.47
C ARG A 107 14.07 -3.14 4.91
N GLY A 108 14.06 -4.21 5.70
CA GLY A 108 13.71 -4.15 7.11
C GLY A 108 12.24 -3.85 7.40
N TYR A 109 11.37 -3.83 6.37
CA TYR A 109 9.94 -3.81 6.62
C TYR A 109 9.48 -5.16 7.15
N GLU A 110 8.56 -5.11 8.10
CA GLU A 110 7.76 -6.25 8.44
C GLU A 110 6.43 -6.17 7.70
N SER A 111 5.96 -7.29 7.13
CA SER A 111 4.66 -7.35 6.48
C SER A 111 3.64 -8.09 7.34
N PHE A 112 2.44 -7.52 7.42
CA PHE A 112 1.30 -8.08 8.13
C PHE A 112 0.15 -8.27 7.17
N PRO A 113 -0.46 -9.46 7.10
CA PRO A 113 -1.76 -9.56 6.45
C PRO A 113 -2.76 -8.72 7.25
N PHE A 114 -3.60 -7.98 6.53
CA PHE A 114 -4.78 -7.38 7.13
C PHE A 114 -6.02 -8.14 6.67
N ARG A 115 -7.13 -7.94 7.39
CA ARG A 115 -8.43 -8.45 7.00
C ARG A 115 -9.39 -7.32 6.69
N PHE A 116 -10.30 -7.60 5.76
CA PHE A 116 -11.41 -6.70 5.47
C PHE A 116 -12.60 -7.10 6.33
N GLU A 117 -13.19 -6.12 7.00
CA GLU A 117 -14.57 -6.23 7.48
C GLU A 117 -15.37 -5.14 6.80
N ASN A 118 -16.23 -5.54 5.86
CA ASN A 118 -16.71 -4.71 4.76
C ASN A 118 -15.55 -4.21 3.88
N ASN A 119 -15.30 -2.90 3.79
CA ASN A 119 -14.17 -2.31 3.09
C ASN A 119 -13.05 -1.87 4.03
N SER A 120 -13.36 -1.69 5.31
CA SER A 120 -12.42 -1.25 6.35
C SER A 120 -11.31 -2.28 6.61
N ILE A 121 -10.11 -1.80 6.91
CA ILE A 121 -8.91 -2.62 7.13
C ILE A 121 -8.65 -2.84 8.62
N PHE A 122 -8.51 -4.10 9.01
CA PHE A 122 -8.22 -4.49 10.39
C PHE A 122 -6.91 -5.27 10.50
N VAL A 123 -6.16 -4.99 11.56
CA VAL A 123 -4.92 -5.69 11.90
C VAL A 123 -4.95 -6.18 13.35
N ASP A 124 -4.29 -7.32 13.58
CA ASP A 124 -4.09 -7.84 14.91
C ASP A 124 -2.89 -7.14 15.57
N ALA A 125 -3.07 -6.73 16.81
CA ALA A 125 -2.05 -6.09 17.64
C ALA A 125 -2.07 -6.65 19.06
N LYS A 126 -1.18 -6.13 19.91
CA LYS A 126 -1.27 -6.33 21.35
C LYS A 126 -1.18 -5.01 22.08
N ILE A 127 -2.05 -4.81 23.05
CA ILE A 127 -2.02 -3.68 23.97
C ILE A 127 -1.86 -4.24 25.38
N ASN A 128 -0.85 -3.77 26.10
CA ASN A 128 -0.49 -4.30 27.43
C ASN A 128 -0.34 -5.83 27.45
N GLY A 129 0.24 -6.39 26.37
CA GLY A 129 0.39 -7.83 26.16
C GLY A 129 -0.90 -8.61 25.87
N LYS A 130 -2.07 -7.97 25.85
CA LYS A 130 -3.36 -8.59 25.51
C LYS A 130 -3.67 -8.41 24.02
N PRO A 131 -4.33 -9.37 23.35
CA PRO A 131 -4.75 -9.21 21.95
C PRO A 131 -5.61 -7.96 21.77
N ALA A 132 -5.43 -7.27 20.65
CA ALA A 132 -6.23 -6.12 20.23
C ALA A 132 -6.54 -6.24 18.74
N ASN A 133 -7.74 -5.86 18.35
CA ASN A 133 -8.11 -5.69 16.96
C ASN A 133 -8.18 -4.21 16.59
N LEU A 134 -7.30 -3.74 15.71
CA LEU A 134 -7.20 -2.32 15.38
C LEU A 134 -7.68 -2.02 13.96
N LEU A 135 -8.53 -1.00 13.83
CA LEU A 135 -8.86 -0.37 12.55
C LEU A 135 -7.68 0.48 12.10
N ILE A 136 -7.24 0.33 10.84
CA ILE A 136 -6.25 1.21 10.23
C ILE A 136 -6.97 2.43 9.65
N ASP A 137 -6.62 3.62 10.10
CA ASP A 137 -7.37 4.84 9.76
C ASP A 137 -6.44 6.02 9.44
N THR A 138 -6.28 6.29 8.14
CA THR A 138 -5.51 7.44 7.62
C THR A 138 -6.25 8.77 7.77
N GLY A 139 -7.57 8.72 8.01
CA GLY A 139 -8.42 9.85 8.33
C GLY A 139 -8.38 10.24 9.81
N ALA A 140 -7.91 9.37 10.70
CA ALA A 140 -7.66 9.67 12.11
C ALA A 140 -6.26 10.28 12.32
N GLY A 141 -6.20 11.51 12.81
CA GLY A 141 -4.93 12.21 13.06
C GLY A 141 -4.19 11.70 14.30
N THR A 142 -4.92 11.05 15.21
CA THR A 142 -4.42 10.39 16.41
C THR A 142 -5.14 9.08 16.62
N SER A 143 -4.47 8.08 17.17
CA SER A 143 -5.05 6.81 17.57
C SER A 143 -6.02 6.97 18.74
N LEU A 144 -7.00 6.07 18.78
CA LEU A 144 -8.04 6.02 19.81
C LEU A 144 -8.19 4.59 20.34
N LEU A 145 -8.47 4.43 21.62
CA LEU A 145 -8.89 3.16 22.20
C LEU A 145 -10.38 3.14 22.50
N HIS A 146 -11.01 1.99 22.35
CA HIS A 146 -12.35 1.79 22.86
C HIS A 146 -12.32 1.63 24.40
N VAL A 147 -13.10 2.43 25.13
CA VAL A 147 -13.09 2.43 26.61
C VAL A 147 -13.32 1.04 27.24
N PRO A 148 -14.37 0.28 26.86
CA PRO A 148 -14.58 -1.07 27.39
C PRO A 148 -13.40 -2.01 27.15
N TYR A 149 -12.74 -1.91 25.99
CA TYR A 149 -11.55 -2.69 25.70
C TYR A 149 -10.39 -2.27 26.62
N ALA A 150 -10.08 -0.98 26.68
CA ALA A 150 -8.98 -0.44 27.48
C ALA A 150 -9.09 -0.87 28.95
N GLN A 151 -10.29 -0.73 29.54
CA GLN A 151 -10.57 -1.18 30.90
C GLN A 151 -10.47 -2.71 31.03
N GLY A 152 -10.99 -3.46 30.06
CA GLY A 152 -10.94 -4.92 30.02
C GLY A 152 -9.52 -5.50 29.98
N VAL A 153 -8.56 -4.77 29.42
CA VAL A 153 -7.13 -5.15 29.42
C VAL A 153 -6.32 -4.51 30.55
N GLY A 154 -7.01 -3.89 31.52
CA GLY A 154 -6.43 -3.37 32.76
C GLY A 154 -5.77 -1.99 32.63
N LEU A 155 -6.13 -1.20 31.62
CA LEU A 155 -5.69 0.19 31.51
C LEU A 155 -6.63 1.12 32.26
N GLU A 156 -6.06 2.16 32.85
CA GLU A 156 -6.81 3.22 33.51
C GLU A 156 -7.17 4.31 32.50
N VAL A 157 -8.47 4.46 32.22
CA VAL A 157 -8.99 5.58 31.43
C VAL A 157 -9.11 6.78 32.34
N GLY A 158 -8.38 7.85 32.01
CA GLY A 158 -8.45 9.12 32.73
C GLY A 158 -9.82 9.83 32.63
N PRO A 159 -9.95 11.02 33.22
CA PRO A 159 -11.14 11.85 33.05
C PRO A 159 -11.50 12.04 31.58
N MET A 160 -12.79 12.02 31.26
CA MET A 160 -13.31 12.17 29.90
C MET A 160 -13.53 13.65 29.56
N ASP A 161 -12.52 14.48 29.79
CA ASP A 161 -12.55 15.95 29.68
C ASP A 161 -12.00 16.47 28.34
N GLU A 162 -11.31 15.63 27.58
CA GLU A 162 -10.86 15.95 26.23
C GLU A 162 -12.00 15.84 25.22
N LYS A 163 -11.88 16.57 24.12
CA LYS A 163 -12.83 16.52 23.00
C LYS A 163 -12.15 16.01 21.74
N ILE A 164 -12.76 15.01 21.14
CA ILE A 164 -12.39 14.49 19.82
C ILE A 164 -13.53 14.73 18.85
N TYR A 165 -13.20 14.71 17.56
CA TYR A 165 -14.13 15.07 16.49
C TYR A 165 -14.11 14.02 15.39
N GLY A 166 -15.23 13.85 14.71
CA GLY A 166 -15.31 13.15 13.44
C GLY A 166 -16.61 13.44 12.72
N VAL A 167 -16.94 12.59 11.74
CA VAL A 167 -18.03 12.83 10.78
C VAL A 167 -19.41 13.01 11.41
N ALA A 168 -19.63 12.54 12.64
CA ALA A 168 -20.93 12.62 13.33
C ALA A 168 -20.95 13.64 14.49
N GLY A 169 -19.85 14.37 14.73
CA GLY A 169 -19.76 15.42 15.75
C GLY A 169 -18.63 15.20 16.75
N GLU A 170 -18.78 15.78 17.95
CA GLU A 170 -17.82 15.66 19.04
C GLU A 170 -18.14 14.49 19.98
N ALA A 171 -17.10 13.87 20.52
CA ALA A 171 -17.21 12.90 21.60
C ALA A 171 -16.21 13.24 22.71
N PRO A 172 -16.55 12.95 23.98
CA PRO A 172 -15.58 13.06 25.06
C PRO A 172 -14.53 11.95 24.95
N ALA A 173 -13.31 12.24 25.37
CA ALA A 173 -12.22 11.29 25.42
C ALA A 173 -11.37 11.51 26.68
N GLY A 174 -10.65 10.47 27.09
CA GLY A 174 -9.77 10.51 28.25
C GLY A 174 -8.39 9.96 27.95
N TRP A 175 -7.35 10.63 28.42
CA TRP A 175 -5.98 10.16 28.28
C TRP A 175 -5.76 8.86 29.07
N THR A 176 -5.29 7.84 28.37
CA THR A 176 -5.04 6.50 28.91
C THR A 176 -3.55 6.17 28.77
N PRO A 177 -2.82 5.94 29.88
CA PRO A 177 -1.46 5.41 29.82
C PRO A 177 -1.47 4.00 29.22
N VAL A 178 -0.65 3.79 28.20
CA VAL A 178 -0.49 2.53 27.48
C VAL A 178 0.96 2.07 27.64
N PRO A 179 1.24 1.14 28.57
CA PRO A 179 2.60 0.67 28.83
C PRO A 179 3.26 0.05 27.60
N THR A 180 2.50 -0.76 26.84
CA THR A 180 2.97 -1.35 25.59
C THR A 180 1.87 -1.36 24.53
N LEU A 181 2.21 -0.90 23.33
CA LEU A 181 1.46 -1.12 22.10
C LEU A 181 2.38 -1.85 21.12
N GLN A 182 1.98 -3.02 20.66
CA GLN A 182 2.78 -3.88 19.81
C GLN A 182 2.02 -4.25 18.53
N LEU A 183 2.62 -3.93 17.38
CA LEU A 183 2.19 -4.38 16.06
C LEU A 183 3.33 -5.20 15.45
N GLY A 184 3.23 -6.52 15.58
CA GLY A 184 4.35 -7.41 15.23
C GLY A 184 5.60 -7.14 16.05
N GLU A 185 6.70 -6.83 15.38
CA GLU A 185 7.97 -6.44 16.02
C GLU A 185 8.07 -4.93 16.28
N ALA A 186 7.12 -4.12 15.81
CA ALA A 186 7.05 -2.72 16.19
C ALA A 186 6.48 -2.62 17.61
N VAL A 187 7.28 -2.14 18.56
CA VAL A 187 6.90 -2.03 19.97
C VAL A 187 7.04 -0.58 20.40
N PHE A 188 5.95 0.00 20.87
CA PHE A 188 5.91 1.31 21.51
C PHE A 188 5.69 1.16 23.00
N ARG A 189 6.43 1.92 23.79
CA ARG A 189 6.35 1.94 25.25
C ARG A 189 5.88 3.27 25.79
N ASP A 190 5.24 3.21 26.95
CA ASP A 190 4.90 4.38 27.76
C ASP A 190 4.18 5.48 26.96
N ARG A 191 3.24 5.06 26.11
CA ARG A 191 2.43 5.98 25.32
C ARG A 191 1.25 6.48 26.14
N LYS A 192 0.73 7.65 25.76
CA LYS A 192 -0.60 8.11 26.20
C LYS A 192 -1.48 8.15 24.97
N ILE A 193 -2.56 7.38 24.98
CA ILE A 193 -3.52 7.29 23.89
C ILE A 193 -4.88 7.72 24.43
N LEU A 194 -5.63 8.49 23.64
CA LEU A 194 -7.00 8.87 24.00
C LEU A 194 -7.91 7.63 23.93
N ALA A 195 -8.78 7.47 24.92
CA ALA A 195 -9.83 6.47 24.90
C ALA A 195 -11.21 7.13 24.82
N THR A 196 -12.10 6.55 24.02
CA THR A 196 -13.48 7.01 23.85
C THR A 196 -14.45 5.85 23.67
N ASP A 197 -15.75 6.13 23.73
CA ASP A 197 -16.78 5.17 23.37
C ASP A 197 -17.02 5.16 21.85
N LEU A 198 -16.31 4.26 21.14
CA LEU A 198 -16.48 4.00 19.70
C LEU A 198 -17.86 3.42 19.32
N MET A 199 -18.70 3.09 20.30
CA MET A 199 -20.06 2.57 20.10
C MET A 199 -21.16 3.61 20.33
N ASN A 200 -20.79 4.84 20.72
CA ASN A 200 -21.74 5.92 20.92
C ASN A 200 -22.67 6.08 19.69
N GLY A 201 -23.97 6.20 19.92
CA GLY A 201 -24.99 6.39 18.87
C GLY A 201 -25.24 5.19 17.92
N LYS A 202 -24.54 4.06 18.09
CA LYS A 202 -24.84 2.82 17.36
C LYS A 202 -26.06 2.09 17.98
N PRO A 203 -26.81 1.29 17.20
CA PRO A 203 -27.96 0.56 17.72
C PRO A 203 -27.62 -0.38 18.89
N GLU A 204 -28.57 -0.58 19.79
CA GLU A 204 -28.42 -1.50 20.93
C GLU A 204 -28.16 -2.94 20.44
N GLY A 205 -27.26 -3.65 21.12
CA GLY A 205 -26.87 -5.02 20.78
C GLY A 205 -25.79 -5.14 19.69
N VAL A 206 -25.40 -4.03 19.05
CA VAL A 206 -24.21 -4.01 18.19
C VAL A 206 -22.96 -4.03 19.07
N VAL A 207 -22.01 -4.90 18.76
CA VAL A 207 -20.71 -4.98 19.44
C VAL A 207 -19.66 -4.27 18.58
N SER A 208 -18.69 -3.62 19.23
CA SER A 208 -17.58 -3.01 18.52
C SER A 208 -16.81 -4.08 17.74
N ARG A 209 -16.45 -3.76 16.51
CA ARG A 209 -15.56 -4.60 15.71
C ARG A 209 -14.12 -4.30 16.10
N GLU A 210 -13.82 -3.03 16.31
CA GLU A 210 -12.53 -2.48 16.70
C GLU A 210 -12.37 -2.35 18.23
N ASP A 211 -11.22 -2.74 18.72
CA ASP A 211 -10.74 -2.45 20.08
C ASP A 211 -10.07 -1.07 20.16
N GLY A 212 -9.69 -0.53 19.00
CA GLY A 212 -9.12 0.79 18.83
C GLY A 212 -8.90 1.15 17.36
N ILE A 213 -8.56 2.40 17.13
CA ILE A 213 -8.21 2.98 15.85
C ILE A 213 -6.72 3.30 15.89
N LEU A 214 -5.96 2.80 14.90
CA LEU A 214 -4.57 3.16 14.69
C LEU A 214 -4.48 4.29 13.66
N GLY A 215 -4.19 5.48 14.15
CA GLY A 215 -4.18 6.72 13.37
C GLY A 215 -2.91 6.92 12.55
N ALA A 216 -2.95 7.99 11.76
CA ALA A 216 -1.92 8.37 10.81
C ALA A 216 -0.59 8.79 11.46
N GLU A 217 -0.56 9.13 12.74
CA GLU A 217 0.67 9.40 13.47
C GLU A 217 1.58 8.17 13.57
N PHE A 218 1.01 6.97 13.80
CA PHE A 218 1.80 5.73 13.81
C PHE A 218 2.16 5.28 12.41
N MET A 219 1.26 5.43 11.44
CA MET A 219 1.56 5.10 10.05
C MET A 219 2.71 5.96 9.50
N SER A 220 2.70 7.26 9.81
CA SER A 220 3.82 8.14 9.48
C SER A 220 5.08 7.78 10.26
N LYS A 221 4.97 7.41 11.54
CA LYS A 221 6.14 7.10 12.37
C LYS A 221 6.82 5.78 11.98
N LEU A 222 6.10 4.87 11.33
CA LEU A 222 6.57 3.56 10.91
C LEU A 222 6.78 3.46 9.39
N ASP A 223 6.75 4.58 8.67
CA ASP A 223 6.93 4.63 7.23
C ASP A 223 5.98 3.67 6.46
N ALA A 224 4.73 3.59 6.93
CA ALA A 224 3.80 2.55 6.52
C ALA A 224 3.59 2.49 4.99
N VAL A 225 3.46 1.27 4.48
CA VAL A 225 2.94 1.01 3.14
C VAL A 225 1.68 0.15 3.27
N ILE A 226 0.55 0.62 2.75
CA ILE A 226 -0.71 -0.12 2.72
C ILE A 226 -0.92 -0.60 1.30
N SER A 227 -1.01 -1.92 1.11
CA SER A 227 -1.26 -2.53 -0.20
C SER A 227 -2.57 -3.30 -0.20
N TYR A 228 -3.59 -2.75 -0.86
CA TYR A 228 -4.84 -3.44 -1.15
C TYR A 228 -4.64 -4.69 -2.04
N PRO A 229 -3.83 -4.66 -3.14
CA PRO A 229 -3.67 -5.83 -3.99
C PRO A 229 -2.96 -6.99 -3.28
N GLU A 230 -2.02 -6.71 -2.36
CA GLU A 230 -1.34 -7.76 -1.57
C GLU A 230 -2.04 -8.07 -0.24
N ARG A 231 -3.09 -7.32 0.11
CA ARG A 231 -3.82 -7.36 1.39
C ARG A 231 -2.89 -7.33 2.61
N ARG A 232 -1.91 -6.44 2.54
CA ARG A 232 -0.86 -6.32 3.56
C ARG A 232 -0.59 -4.87 3.91
N ILE A 233 -0.26 -4.66 5.17
CA ILE A 233 0.41 -3.44 5.64
C ILE A 233 1.87 -3.78 5.93
N PHE A 234 2.76 -2.87 5.57
CA PHE A 234 4.20 -2.98 5.79
C PHE A 234 4.62 -1.86 6.73
N LEU A 235 5.34 -2.19 7.80
CA LEU A 235 5.77 -1.24 8.82
C LEU A 235 7.28 -1.37 9.04
N ARG A 236 7.94 -0.27 9.45
CA ARG A 236 9.35 -0.25 9.87
C ARG A 236 9.47 -0.42 11.39
N PRO A 237 9.59 -1.65 11.92
CA PRO A 237 9.69 -1.87 13.36
C PRO A 237 10.94 -1.24 13.99
N ASP A 238 12.00 -1.02 13.21
CA ASP A 238 13.20 -0.30 13.63
C ASP A 238 12.98 1.20 13.88
N GLN A 239 11.80 1.73 13.51
CA GLN A 239 11.39 3.09 13.86
C GLN A 239 10.53 3.15 15.13
N SER A 240 10.27 2.00 15.78
CA SER A 240 9.60 1.91 17.09
C SER A 240 10.58 2.09 18.26
N ASP A 241 10.13 1.93 19.51
CA ASP A 241 10.98 2.16 20.69
C ASP A 241 11.95 0.99 20.97
N ASP A 242 11.65 -0.21 20.49
CA ASP A 242 12.60 -1.32 20.52
C ASP A 242 13.57 -1.25 19.36
N ASP A 243 14.59 -0.42 19.57
CA ASP A 243 15.80 -0.42 18.78
C ASP A 243 16.59 -1.71 19.03
N ALA A 244 16.40 -2.70 18.18
CA ALA A 244 17.57 -3.42 17.69
C ALA A 244 18.29 -2.54 16.65
N ARG A 245 18.68 -1.32 17.02
CA ARG A 245 19.71 -0.55 16.30
C ARG A 245 21.07 -1.18 16.64
N ASP A 246 21.23 -2.46 16.32
CA ASP A 246 22.53 -3.13 16.34
C ASP A 246 23.35 -2.64 15.14
N GLY A 247 23.73 -1.35 15.16
CA GLY A 247 24.84 -0.75 14.41
C GLY A 247 24.88 -0.94 12.89
N ALA A 248 23.86 -1.49 12.25
CA ALA A 248 23.88 -1.76 10.81
C ALA A 248 23.47 -0.52 10.04
N GLU A 249 24.47 0.22 9.55
CA GLU A 249 24.28 1.05 8.36
C GLU A 249 23.92 0.09 7.20
N GLY A 250 22.63 0.02 6.86
CA GLY A 250 22.15 -0.79 5.75
C GLY A 250 20.76 -1.37 5.97
N HIS A 251 19.83 -1.05 5.08
CA HIS A 251 18.49 -1.62 5.00
C HIS A 251 18.48 -2.92 4.18
N ASP A 252 19.33 -3.91 4.49
CA ASP A 252 19.41 -5.17 3.70
C ASP A 252 19.25 -6.41 4.60
N PHE A 253 18.14 -6.46 5.33
CA PHE A 253 17.79 -7.61 6.16
C PHE A 253 16.28 -7.87 6.14
N ARG A 254 15.94 -9.15 6.30
CA ARG A 254 14.58 -9.61 6.56
C ARG A 254 14.44 -10.01 8.03
N ILE A 255 13.23 -9.89 8.55
CA ILE A 255 12.84 -10.36 9.87
C ILE A 255 12.29 -11.79 9.72
N PHE A 256 12.83 -12.74 10.48
CA PHE A 256 12.41 -14.13 10.53
C PHE A 256 11.88 -14.48 11.90
N LYS A 257 10.79 -15.24 11.96
CA LYS A 257 10.13 -15.65 13.20
C LYS A 257 10.05 -17.16 13.30
N THR A 258 10.41 -17.68 14.46
CA THR A 258 10.33 -19.11 14.74
C THR A 258 9.06 -19.49 15.49
N LYS A 259 8.73 -20.79 15.46
CA LYS A 259 7.59 -21.36 16.19
C LYS A 259 7.71 -21.22 17.70
N ASP A 260 8.95 -21.23 18.23
CA ASP A 260 9.27 -20.95 19.64
C ASP A 260 9.24 -19.45 20.00
N GLY A 261 8.82 -18.58 19.07
CA GLY A 261 8.64 -17.15 19.32
C GLY A 261 9.92 -16.31 19.27
N LYS A 262 11.04 -16.87 18.83
CA LYS A 262 12.28 -16.11 18.61
C LYS A 262 12.23 -15.37 17.29
N VAL A 263 12.91 -14.23 17.27
CA VAL A 263 12.97 -13.31 16.13
C VAL A 263 14.42 -13.12 15.74
N PHE A 264 14.70 -13.21 14.45
CA PHE A 264 16.03 -13.09 13.87
C PHE A 264 15.99 -12.06 12.75
N ARG A 265 17.02 -11.24 12.67
CA ARG A 265 17.24 -10.34 11.52
C ARG A 265 18.40 -10.88 10.71
N GLY A 266 18.31 -10.86 9.40
CA GLY A 266 19.44 -11.20 8.54
C GLY A 266 19.11 -11.40 7.07
N LYS A 267 20.14 -11.80 6.32
CA LYS A 267 20.07 -12.18 4.90
C LYS A 267 20.35 -13.67 4.77
N VAL A 268 19.55 -14.38 3.98
CA VAL A 268 19.84 -15.78 3.65
C VAL A 268 21.01 -15.79 2.68
N VAL A 269 22.07 -16.53 3.01
CA VAL A 269 23.30 -16.60 2.21
C VAL A 269 23.55 -17.99 1.63
N GLU A 270 22.88 -19.01 2.15
CA GLU A 270 22.98 -20.39 1.67
C GLU A 270 21.73 -21.17 2.10
N LYS A 271 21.32 -22.16 1.30
CA LYS A 271 20.13 -22.96 1.61
C LYS A 271 20.23 -24.38 1.03
N THR A 272 20.01 -25.40 1.85
CA THR A 272 19.74 -26.78 1.43
C THR A 272 18.22 -27.05 1.39
N PRO A 273 17.72 -28.26 1.11
CA PRO A 273 16.27 -28.54 1.22
C PRO A 273 15.70 -28.37 2.64
N THR A 274 16.52 -28.50 3.68
CA THR A 274 16.06 -28.54 5.08
C THR A 274 16.72 -27.51 5.99
N VAL A 275 17.83 -26.89 5.59
CA VAL A 275 18.59 -25.93 6.40
C VAL A 275 18.81 -24.63 5.63
N ALA A 276 18.69 -23.50 6.31
CA ALA A 276 19.06 -22.18 5.81
C ALA A 276 20.19 -21.59 6.65
N THR A 277 21.20 -21.02 5.98
CA THR A 277 22.25 -20.20 6.60
C THR A 277 21.85 -18.74 6.50
N ILE A 278 21.67 -18.09 7.64
CA ILE A 278 21.27 -16.68 7.75
C ILE A 278 22.45 -15.89 8.32
N GLN A 279 22.87 -14.86 7.60
CA GLN A 279 23.85 -13.88 8.07
C GLN A 279 23.13 -12.73 8.78
N GLY A 280 23.40 -12.56 10.07
CA GLY A 280 22.87 -11.44 10.85
C GLY A 280 23.53 -10.10 10.51
N PRO A 281 22.98 -8.97 10.98
CA PRO A 281 23.51 -7.63 10.69
C PRO A 281 24.96 -7.42 11.15
N ASN A 282 25.39 -8.13 12.20
CA ASN A 282 26.78 -8.16 12.69
C ASN A 282 27.73 -9.02 11.84
N GLY A 283 27.27 -9.52 10.69
CA GLY A 283 28.03 -10.38 9.79
C GLY A 283 28.11 -11.86 10.22
N LYS A 284 27.62 -12.23 11.41
CA LYS A 284 27.66 -13.61 11.92
C LYS A 284 26.69 -14.50 11.16
N LYS A 285 27.16 -15.66 10.70
CA LYS A 285 26.35 -16.68 10.04
C LYS A 285 25.83 -17.71 11.05
N LEU A 286 24.55 -18.04 10.96
CA LEU A 286 23.87 -19.03 11.78
C LEU A 286 23.07 -19.98 10.88
N GLN A 287 23.04 -21.26 11.23
CA GLN A 287 22.26 -22.27 10.51
C GLN A 287 20.98 -22.63 11.27
N PHE A 288 19.88 -22.74 10.54
CA PHE A 288 18.57 -23.05 11.09
C PHE A 288 17.88 -24.13 10.26
N ALA A 289 17.27 -25.11 10.93
CA ALA A 289 16.31 -25.99 10.27
C ALA A 289 15.10 -25.16 9.79
N ILE A 290 14.71 -25.32 8.53
CA ILE A 290 13.65 -24.52 7.89
C ILE A 290 12.30 -24.73 8.60
N ASP A 291 12.03 -25.94 9.08
CA ASP A 291 10.81 -26.30 9.79
C ASP A 291 10.65 -25.63 11.17
N ARG A 292 11.70 -25.00 11.69
CA ARG A 292 11.67 -24.19 12.91
C ARG A 292 10.90 -22.89 12.73
N PHE A 293 10.82 -22.38 11.50
CA PHE A 293 10.22 -21.09 11.20
C PHE A 293 8.69 -21.15 11.14
N ARG A 294 8.04 -20.00 11.34
CA ARG A 294 6.60 -19.83 11.10
C ARG A 294 6.28 -20.03 9.62
N LEU A 295 5.00 -20.27 9.30
CA LEU A 295 4.58 -20.65 7.95
C LEU A 295 5.09 -19.69 6.86
N ASP A 296 4.84 -18.39 6.99
CA ASP A 296 5.31 -17.36 6.05
C ASP A 296 6.83 -17.38 5.82
N ASP A 297 7.60 -17.51 6.90
CA ASP A 297 9.07 -17.56 6.82
C ASP A 297 9.57 -18.88 6.22
N MET A 298 8.88 -19.97 6.53
CA MET A 298 9.18 -21.29 6.01
C MET A 298 8.89 -21.36 4.50
N GLU A 299 7.81 -20.74 4.04
CA GLU A 299 7.46 -20.60 2.62
C GLU A 299 8.49 -19.74 1.89
N PHE A 300 8.84 -18.58 2.44
CA PHE A 300 9.92 -17.74 1.91
C PHE A 300 11.22 -18.56 1.77
N LEU A 301 11.68 -19.21 2.84
CA LEU A 301 12.90 -20.00 2.81
C LEU A 301 12.84 -21.14 1.79
N ARG A 302 11.72 -21.84 1.65
CA ARG A 302 11.56 -22.91 0.65
C ARG A 302 11.63 -22.39 -0.79
N SER A 303 11.08 -21.20 -1.04
CA SER A 303 11.11 -20.54 -2.35
C SER A 303 12.43 -19.84 -2.67
N TRP A 304 13.28 -19.61 -1.66
CA TRP A 304 14.52 -18.87 -1.81
C TRP A 304 15.53 -19.63 -2.69
N SER A 305 16.21 -18.90 -3.58
CA SER A 305 17.34 -19.39 -4.37
C SER A 305 18.46 -18.36 -4.41
N GLU A 306 19.68 -18.80 -4.69
CA GLU A 306 20.84 -17.92 -4.81
C GLU A 306 20.68 -16.94 -5.98
N GLU A 307 20.12 -17.40 -7.10
CA GLU A 307 19.81 -16.57 -8.26
C GLU A 307 18.78 -15.48 -7.93
N GLY A 308 17.74 -15.84 -7.15
CA GLY A 308 16.73 -14.90 -6.70
C GLY A 308 17.31 -13.87 -5.74
N ALA A 309 18.20 -14.28 -4.84
CA ALA A 309 18.90 -13.37 -3.92
C ALA A 309 19.80 -12.39 -4.67
N LEU A 310 20.58 -12.89 -5.65
CA LEU A 310 21.41 -12.05 -6.51
C LEU A 310 20.56 -11.07 -7.30
N PHE A 311 19.44 -11.51 -7.89
CA PHE A 311 18.50 -10.62 -8.58
C PHE A 311 18.00 -9.49 -7.66
N LEU A 312 17.59 -9.84 -6.44
CA LEU A 312 17.11 -8.87 -5.46
C LEU A 312 18.18 -7.86 -5.02
N GLU A 313 19.43 -8.28 -4.93
CA GLU A 313 20.57 -7.40 -4.66
C GLU A 313 20.74 -6.34 -5.75
N HIS A 314 20.61 -6.74 -7.03
CA HIS A 314 20.60 -5.79 -8.15
C HIS A 314 19.35 -4.89 -8.17
N CYS A 315 18.23 -5.34 -7.58
CA CYS A 315 17.01 -4.56 -7.42
C CYS A 315 16.99 -3.67 -6.18
N GLN A 316 18.06 -3.57 -5.38
CA GLN A 316 18.05 -2.78 -4.14
C GLN A 316 17.71 -1.29 -4.36
N GLY A 317 17.99 -0.74 -5.54
CA GLY A 317 17.59 0.63 -5.91
C GLY A 317 16.14 0.80 -6.38
N LEU A 318 15.37 -0.30 -6.55
CA LEU A 318 14.01 -0.26 -7.09
C LEU A 318 13.00 0.19 -6.03
N THR A 319 12.36 1.34 -6.21
CA THR A 319 11.33 1.85 -5.30
C THR A 319 9.98 1.15 -5.49
N VAL A 320 9.01 1.35 -4.58
CA VAL A 320 7.62 0.92 -4.80
C VAL A 320 7.06 1.64 -6.02
N HIS A 321 7.40 2.93 -6.19
CA HIS A 321 7.07 3.68 -7.41
C HIS A 321 7.53 2.98 -8.69
N ASP A 322 8.79 2.59 -8.76
CA ASP A 322 9.34 1.97 -9.97
C ASP A 322 8.63 0.66 -10.29
N LEU A 323 8.40 -0.17 -9.26
CA LEU A 323 7.69 -1.43 -9.39
C LEU A 323 6.25 -1.24 -9.90
N LEU A 324 5.50 -0.33 -9.29
CA LEU A 324 4.09 -0.10 -9.62
C LEU A 324 3.93 0.60 -10.98
N LYS A 325 4.86 1.47 -11.36
CA LYS A 325 4.90 2.05 -12.71
C LYS A 325 5.09 0.98 -13.78
N LEU A 326 5.93 -0.03 -13.54
CA LEU A 326 6.08 -1.17 -14.45
C LEU A 326 4.78 -1.98 -14.61
N ARG A 327 3.91 -1.93 -13.61
CA ARG A 327 2.59 -2.57 -13.55
C ARG A 327 1.44 -1.66 -13.97
N LYS A 328 1.75 -0.50 -14.59
CA LYS A 328 0.76 0.45 -15.13
C LYS A 328 -0.14 1.09 -14.08
N TYR A 329 0.30 1.10 -12.82
CA TYR A 329 -0.31 1.99 -11.85
C TYR A 329 -0.01 3.43 -12.24
N GLN A 330 -1.03 4.27 -12.18
CA GLN A 330 -0.82 5.71 -12.06
C GLN A 330 -0.38 6.03 -10.62
N SER A 331 0.24 7.18 -10.44
CA SER A 331 0.64 7.63 -9.11
C SER A 331 0.71 9.13 -9.04
N PHE A 332 0.37 9.68 -7.88
CA PHE A 332 0.50 11.10 -7.59
C PHE A 332 1.01 11.27 -6.16
N GLN A 333 1.59 12.44 -5.90
CA GLN A 333 1.97 12.80 -4.54
C GLN A 333 0.74 13.24 -3.77
N PHE A 334 0.73 12.98 -2.48
CA PHE A 334 -0.25 13.57 -1.57
C PHE A 334 0.40 14.66 -0.72
N GLU A 335 -0.42 15.58 -0.25
CA GLU A 335 -0.03 16.56 0.76
C GLU A 335 -0.38 16.01 2.16
N ARG A 336 0.46 16.31 3.15
CA ARG A 336 0.11 16.10 4.56
C ARG A 336 -0.17 17.43 5.23
N ARG A 337 -1.36 17.56 5.83
CA ARG A 337 -1.71 18.69 6.71
C ARG A 337 -1.94 18.11 8.10
N GLY A 338 -1.00 18.37 9.01
CA GLY A 338 -0.88 17.55 10.22
C GLY A 338 -0.55 16.10 9.88
N ASN A 339 -1.28 15.15 10.45
CA ASN A 339 -1.09 13.72 10.17
C ASN A 339 -1.95 13.18 9.02
N HIS A 340 -2.95 13.95 8.55
CA HIS A 340 -3.88 13.50 7.52
C HIS A 340 -3.31 13.65 6.12
N ILE A 341 -3.81 12.81 5.21
CA ILE A 341 -3.45 12.77 3.80
C ILE A 341 -4.51 13.50 2.98
N PHE A 342 -4.08 14.43 2.13
CA PHE A 342 -4.92 15.18 1.21
C PHE A 342 -4.44 15.04 -0.23
N VAL A 343 -5.40 14.96 -1.15
CA VAL A 343 -5.13 14.79 -2.58
C VAL A 343 -6.11 15.63 -3.39
N ASP A 344 -5.58 16.35 -4.37
CA ASP A 344 -6.40 17.12 -5.31
C ASP A 344 -7.00 16.23 -6.41
N GLY A 345 -8.19 16.62 -6.84
CA GLY A 345 -8.96 15.93 -7.86
C GLY A 345 -10.08 16.82 -8.39
N THR A 346 -11.09 16.21 -9.01
CA THR A 346 -12.26 16.94 -9.47
C THR A 346 -13.55 16.28 -9.04
N LEU A 347 -14.56 17.09 -8.73
CA LEU A 347 -15.93 16.65 -8.47
C LEU A 347 -16.89 17.37 -9.42
N ASN A 348 -17.53 16.61 -10.30
CA ASN A 348 -18.39 17.09 -11.39
C ASN A 348 -17.76 18.22 -12.22
N GLY A 349 -16.43 18.17 -12.43
CA GLY A 349 -15.67 19.12 -13.23
C GLY A 349 -15.09 20.31 -12.48
N ASN A 350 -15.37 20.45 -11.18
CA ASN A 350 -14.76 21.46 -10.33
C ASN A 350 -13.53 20.89 -9.62
N ASP A 351 -12.47 21.69 -9.49
CA ASP A 351 -11.28 21.32 -8.72
C ASP A 351 -11.61 21.27 -7.22
N VAL A 352 -11.22 20.17 -6.57
CA VAL A 352 -11.49 19.92 -5.15
C VAL A 352 -10.32 19.17 -4.52
N THR A 353 -10.23 19.22 -3.18
CA THR A 353 -9.32 18.38 -2.42
C THR A 353 -10.11 17.31 -1.68
N TYR A 354 -9.64 16.07 -1.66
CA TYR A 354 -10.17 14.96 -0.89
C TYR A 354 -9.25 14.64 0.28
N MET A 355 -9.83 14.25 1.42
CA MET A 355 -9.08 13.59 2.49
C MET A 355 -9.09 12.08 2.24
N ILE A 356 -7.95 11.42 2.36
CA ILE A 356 -7.82 9.97 2.17
C ILE A 356 -8.07 9.26 3.50
N ASP A 357 -9.12 8.47 3.57
CA ASP A 357 -9.61 7.89 4.81
C ASP A 357 -9.84 6.37 4.66
N THR A 358 -8.87 5.59 5.16
CA THR A 358 -8.95 4.12 5.18
C THR A 358 -9.85 3.58 6.30
N GLY A 359 -10.19 4.42 7.29
CA GLY A 359 -11.13 4.10 8.38
C GLY A 359 -12.59 4.29 7.97
N ALA A 360 -12.86 5.12 6.96
CA ALA A 360 -14.18 5.26 6.36
C ALA A 360 -14.52 4.07 5.46
N ASP A 361 -15.51 3.27 5.87
CA ASP A 361 -15.96 2.10 5.11
C ASP A 361 -16.48 2.44 3.70
N ASN A 362 -17.09 3.63 3.55
CA ASN A 362 -17.54 4.17 2.27
C ASN A 362 -17.13 5.63 2.16
N SER A 363 -16.93 6.08 0.93
CA SER A 363 -16.67 7.49 0.63
C SER A 363 -17.86 8.37 1.02
N LEU A 364 -17.56 9.57 1.52
CA LEU A 364 -18.53 10.47 2.13
C LEU A 364 -18.24 11.91 1.70
N LEU A 365 -19.26 12.66 1.27
CA LEU A 365 -19.09 14.08 0.97
C LEU A 365 -19.63 14.95 2.11
N ASN A 366 -19.04 16.13 2.28
CA ASN A 366 -19.70 17.16 3.06
C ASN A 366 -20.90 17.73 2.27
N LEU A 367 -22.00 17.96 2.97
CA LEU A 367 -23.30 18.26 2.36
C LEU A 367 -23.32 19.58 1.58
N SER A 368 -22.69 20.64 2.11
CA SER A 368 -22.59 21.93 1.42
C SER A 368 -21.74 21.80 0.17
N ASP A 369 -20.55 21.18 0.30
CA ASP A 369 -19.62 21.04 -0.81
C ASP A 369 -20.18 20.14 -1.92
N ALA A 370 -20.93 19.09 -1.58
CA ALA A 370 -21.64 18.28 -2.56
C ALA A 370 -22.61 19.12 -3.41
N LYS A 371 -23.35 20.04 -2.78
CA LYS A 371 -24.30 20.94 -3.46
C LYS A 371 -23.56 21.98 -4.31
N GLU A 372 -22.50 22.59 -3.78
CA GLU A 372 -21.67 23.56 -4.49
C GLU A 372 -20.98 22.95 -5.72
N ASN A 373 -20.68 21.66 -5.65
CA ASN A 373 -20.13 20.88 -6.76
C ASN A 373 -21.20 20.13 -7.57
N ASN A 374 -22.43 20.64 -7.61
CA ASN A 374 -23.51 20.17 -8.48
C ASN A 374 -23.88 18.68 -8.34
N CYS A 375 -23.58 18.05 -7.20
CA CYS A 375 -24.02 16.68 -6.95
C CYS A 375 -25.54 16.64 -6.70
N LYS A 376 -26.18 15.53 -7.08
CA LYS A 376 -27.63 15.36 -6.87
C LYS A 376 -27.85 14.79 -5.48
N VAL A 377 -28.17 15.67 -4.54
CA VAL A 377 -28.40 15.32 -3.13
C VAL A 377 -29.89 15.04 -2.89
N GLY A 378 -30.20 13.87 -2.37
CA GLY A 378 -31.54 13.43 -2.01
C GLY A 378 -32.02 13.95 -0.64
N PRO A 379 -33.12 13.38 -0.12
CA PRO A 379 -33.58 13.65 1.25
C PRO A 379 -32.55 13.20 2.29
N MET A 380 -32.57 13.84 3.47
CA MET A 380 -31.68 13.53 4.61
C MET A 380 -32.27 12.41 5.50
N ASP A 381 -32.68 11.30 4.89
CA ASP A 381 -33.34 10.17 5.54
C ASP A 381 -32.43 8.93 5.74
N GLU A 382 -31.18 9.02 5.30
CA GLU A 382 -30.12 8.05 5.58
C GLU A 382 -29.32 8.45 6.83
N PHE A 383 -28.38 7.60 7.23
CA PHE A 383 -27.54 7.85 8.39
C PHE A 383 -26.09 7.42 8.19
N VAL A 384 -25.19 8.16 8.82
CA VAL A 384 -23.78 7.81 8.97
C VAL A 384 -23.44 7.68 10.44
N TRP A 385 -22.41 6.89 10.72
CA TRP A 385 -21.87 6.68 12.06
C TRP A 385 -20.39 6.99 12.07
N GLY A 386 -19.93 7.58 13.16
CA GLY A 386 -18.52 7.87 13.41
C GLY A 386 -18.33 8.44 14.80
N ILE A 387 -17.19 9.10 15.02
CA ILE A 387 -17.00 9.90 16.24
C ILE A 387 -18.10 10.98 16.32
N GLY A 388 -18.72 11.11 17.49
CA GLY A 388 -19.93 11.92 17.72
C GLY A 388 -21.24 11.13 17.62
N GLY A 389 -21.19 9.88 17.14
CA GLY A 389 -22.31 8.94 17.13
C GLY A 389 -23.00 8.85 15.79
N LYS A 390 -24.28 9.26 15.72
CA LYS A 390 -25.14 9.11 14.54
C LYS A 390 -25.50 10.46 13.96
N ALA A 391 -25.29 10.64 12.65
CA ALA A 391 -25.70 11.86 11.93
C ALA A 391 -26.63 11.54 10.74
N PRO A 392 -27.65 12.37 10.46
CA PRO A 392 -28.43 12.28 9.24
C PRO A 392 -27.54 12.47 8.01
N ALA A 393 -27.84 11.75 6.94
CA ALA A 393 -27.18 11.86 5.66
C ALA A 393 -28.19 11.78 4.53
N ALA A 394 -27.79 12.24 3.36
CA ALA A 394 -28.54 12.08 2.13
C ALA A 394 -27.79 11.17 1.17
N VAL A 395 -28.54 10.38 0.39
CA VAL A 395 -28.00 9.75 -0.82
C VAL A 395 -27.57 10.86 -1.77
N CYS A 396 -26.33 10.78 -2.24
CA CYS A 396 -25.72 11.77 -3.12
C CYS A 396 -25.19 11.09 -4.38
N MET A 397 -25.69 11.51 -5.54
CA MET A 397 -25.20 11.04 -6.84
C MET A 397 -24.14 11.99 -7.39
N ILE A 398 -22.99 11.42 -7.71
CA ILE A 398 -21.85 12.07 -8.37
C ILE A 398 -21.86 11.64 -9.84
N ASP A 399 -21.87 12.61 -10.75
CA ASP A 399 -21.82 12.31 -12.19
C ASP A 399 -20.41 11.88 -12.60
N LYS A 400 -19.38 12.58 -12.10
CA LYS A 400 -17.97 12.26 -12.32
C LYS A 400 -17.11 12.74 -11.16
N LEU A 401 -16.23 11.90 -10.64
CA LEU A 401 -15.08 12.32 -9.83
C LEU A 401 -13.76 11.84 -10.42
N THR A 402 -12.69 12.55 -10.11
CA THR A 402 -11.33 12.14 -10.45
C THR A 402 -10.40 12.21 -9.25
N LEU A 403 -9.45 11.28 -9.20
CA LEU A 403 -8.32 11.29 -8.27
C LEU A 403 -7.08 10.83 -9.03
N GLY A 404 -6.13 11.73 -9.27
CA GLY A 404 -5.11 11.50 -10.30
C GLY A 404 -5.76 11.31 -11.69
N ASP A 405 -5.31 10.30 -12.42
CA ASP A 405 -5.85 9.90 -13.72
C ASP A 405 -7.10 8.99 -13.60
N ALA A 406 -7.50 8.60 -12.38
CA ALA A 406 -8.63 7.70 -12.17
C ALA A 406 -9.93 8.48 -12.38
N ILE A 407 -10.86 7.92 -13.17
CA ILE A 407 -12.13 8.58 -13.49
C ILE A 407 -13.28 7.68 -13.05
N LEU A 408 -13.99 8.07 -11.99
CA LEU A 408 -15.14 7.34 -11.48
C LEU A 408 -16.41 8.09 -11.88
N THR A 409 -17.29 7.45 -12.66
CA THR A 409 -18.55 8.06 -13.12
C THR A 409 -19.75 7.40 -12.45
N ASN A 410 -20.86 8.14 -12.37
CA ASN A 410 -22.16 7.68 -11.87
C ASN A 410 -22.08 7.00 -10.50
N ARG A 411 -21.41 7.65 -9.54
CA ARG A 411 -21.20 7.11 -8.19
C ARG A 411 -22.31 7.54 -7.26
N LYS A 412 -22.69 6.62 -6.38
CA LYS A 412 -23.60 6.87 -5.27
C LYS A 412 -22.80 6.83 -3.98
N VAL A 413 -22.78 7.94 -3.27
CA VAL A 413 -22.18 8.07 -1.94
C VAL A 413 -23.21 8.65 -0.98
N LEU A 414 -22.84 8.77 0.29
CA LEU A 414 -23.61 9.57 1.24
C LEU A 414 -23.02 10.99 1.32
N ALA A 415 -23.88 11.96 1.64
CA ALA A 415 -23.48 13.30 2.00
C ALA A 415 -24.07 13.68 3.36
N THR A 416 -23.26 14.19 4.27
CA THR A 416 -23.69 14.63 5.60
C THR A 416 -23.09 15.99 5.92
N ASP A 417 -23.70 16.71 6.87
CA ASP A 417 -23.13 17.98 7.35
C ASP A 417 -21.97 17.69 8.31
N MET A 418 -20.76 17.78 7.78
CA MET A 418 -19.51 17.56 8.52
C MET A 418 -19.02 18.83 9.24
N THR A 419 -19.72 19.95 9.08
CA THR A 419 -19.35 21.26 9.66
C THR A 419 -20.03 21.54 10.99
N ARG A 420 -20.86 20.60 11.47
CA ARG A 420 -21.69 20.76 12.67
C ARG A 420 -20.89 21.38 13.82
N ASP A 421 -21.50 22.40 14.41
CA ASP A 421 -21.02 23.24 15.52
C ASP A 421 -19.99 24.33 15.18
N GLY A 422 -19.57 24.50 13.92
CA GLY A 422 -18.69 25.61 13.49
C GLY A 422 -17.31 25.62 14.16
N LYS A 423 -16.95 24.52 14.84
CA LYS A 423 -15.70 24.34 15.61
C LYS A 423 -14.77 23.33 14.98
N TYR A 424 -15.28 22.42 14.15
CA TYR A 424 -14.47 21.56 13.31
C TYR A 424 -14.32 22.23 11.94
N ASP A 425 -13.09 22.61 11.63
CA ASP A 425 -12.78 23.23 10.36
C ASP A 425 -12.64 22.15 9.28
N HIS A 426 -13.72 21.89 8.55
CA HIS A 426 -13.68 21.11 7.31
C HIS A 426 -13.16 21.94 6.12
N SER A 427 -12.83 23.23 6.31
CA SER A 427 -12.38 24.07 5.21
C SER A 427 -11.11 23.48 4.58
N GLY A 428 -11.17 23.28 3.26
CA GLY A 428 -10.03 22.81 2.47
C GLY A 428 -10.09 21.36 2.02
N TYR A 429 -11.21 20.65 2.21
CA TYR A 429 -11.52 19.42 1.48
C TYR A 429 -13.04 19.26 1.28
N VAL A 430 -13.45 18.43 0.32
CA VAL A 430 -14.86 18.25 -0.11
C VAL A 430 -15.55 17.05 0.57
N GLY A 431 -14.73 16.17 1.15
CA GLY A 431 -15.17 14.88 1.66
C GLY A 431 -14.04 13.85 1.79
N LEU A 432 -14.43 12.68 2.27
CA LEU A 432 -13.59 11.52 2.49
C LEU A 432 -13.59 10.62 1.25
N PHE A 433 -12.40 10.33 0.73
CA PHE A 433 -12.17 9.27 -0.24
C PHE A 433 -11.86 7.98 0.54
N GLY A 434 -12.89 7.15 0.65
CA GLY A 434 -12.98 6.02 1.59
C GLY A 434 -12.36 4.73 1.08
N ALA A 435 -12.44 3.71 1.94
CA ALA A 435 -11.92 2.37 1.68
C ALA A 435 -12.61 1.65 0.52
N ASP A 436 -13.85 2.01 0.19
CA ASP A 436 -14.60 1.52 -0.97
C ASP A 436 -13.88 1.81 -2.29
N PHE A 437 -13.55 3.07 -2.55
CA PHE A 437 -12.86 3.47 -3.77
C PHE A 437 -11.40 3.04 -3.77
N MET A 438 -10.71 3.09 -2.62
CA MET A 438 -9.34 2.58 -2.53
C MET A 438 -9.26 1.09 -2.86
N ARG A 439 -10.25 0.31 -2.42
CA ARG A 439 -10.35 -1.11 -2.76
C ARG A 439 -10.72 -1.34 -4.22
N GLU A 440 -11.66 -0.57 -4.77
CA GLU A 440 -12.02 -0.66 -6.19
C GLU A 440 -10.82 -0.41 -7.11
N LEU A 441 -9.94 0.51 -6.71
CA LEU A 441 -8.80 0.97 -7.49
C LEU A 441 -7.48 0.27 -7.14
N ASP A 442 -7.54 -0.85 -6.40
CA ASP A 442 -6.39 -1.62 -5.91
C ASP A 442 -5.30 -0.72 -5.32
N ALA A 443 -5.66 0.23 -4.46
CA ALA A 443 -4.77 1.28 -4.01
C ALA A 443 -3.50 0.75 -3.31
N VAL A 444 -2.39 1.47 -3.52
CA VAL A 444 -1.19 1.36 -2.68
C VAL A 444 -0.85 2.74 -2.13
N ILE A 445 -0.76 2.86 -0.81
CA ILE A 445 -0.40 4.10 -0.12
C ILE A 445 0.99 3.90 0.49
N THR A 446 1.91 4.82 0.28
CA THR A 446 3.26 4.79 0.87
C THR A 446 3.59 6.12 1.53
N TYR A 447 3.82 6.06 2.84
CA TYR A 447 4.29 7.19 3.62
C TYR A 447 5.76 7.53 3.33
N THR A 448 6.57 6.53 3.00
CA THR A 448 7.99 6.73 2.64
C THR A 448 8.16 7.56 1.37
N GLU A 449 7.31 7.33 0.37
CA GLU A 449 7.41 8.03 -0.91
C GLU A 449 6.42 9.20 -1.04
N ASN A 450 5.60 9.44 0.00
CA ASN A 450 4.46 10.37 0.02
C ASN A 450 3.58 10.26 -1.23
N ARG A 451 3.20 9.02 -1.58
CA ARG A 451 2.47 8.72 -2.82
C ARG A 451 1.30 7.78 -2.61
N ILE A 452 0.29 7.97 -3.45
CA ILE A 452 -0.77 7.00 -3.68
C ILE A 452 -0.64 6.50 -5.11
N PHE A 453 -0.85 5.20 -5.26
CA PHE A 453 -0.90 4.49 -6.52
C PHE A 453 -2.28 3.92 -6.69
N LEU A 454 -2.85 4.10 -7.87
CA LEU A 454 -4.15 3.55 -8.24
C LEU A 454 -4.02 2.81 -9.58
N ILE A 455 -4.87 1.84 -9.79
CA ILE A 455 -5.06 1.24 -11.11
C ILE A 455 -6.56 1.11 -11.38
N GLN A 456 -6.97 1.64 -12.52
CA GLN A 456 -8.34 1.49 -13.01
C GLN A 456 -8.29 0.47 -14.14
N ARG A 457 -8.92 -0.69 -13.92
CA ARG A 457 -8.88 -1.83 -14.85
C ARG A 457 -9.93 -1.74 -15.94
#